data_AF-A4TUM1-F1
#
_entry.id   AF-A4TUM1-F1
#
_cell.length_a   1.000
_cell.length_b   1.000
_cell.length_c   1.000
_cell.angle_alpha   90.00
_cell.angle_beta   90.00
_cell.angle_gamma   90.00
#
_symmetry.space_group_name_H-M   'P 1'
#
loop_
_entity.id
_entity.type
_entity.pdbx_description
1 polymer ?
#
loop_
_entity_poly.entity_id
_entity_poly.type
_entity_poly.pdbx_seq_one_letter_code
_entity_poly.pdbx_strand_id
1 'polypeptide(L)'
;MPQPFRLTLLTIAALALAWPGESRELSVIRQSGELRICLAGTSAGFYQANAESFARFLGVRPAVTTLADWDQQFHDHEGRTVAEATYVTRFLADGSCDVFPNDLHMVAWRRSKMELVPYYLTRKMVVAHRDLRGDLHQPSDLGGRIAAVQKGTSYEGWLRKLNETILAANPVRIETYPTAESMKRVAGRHAEFTVIGAEAGFKWVRGDLDNLDLLFPVDDVVEVGWGIHPAATELRDSLRGFFAENKRVGSEMDRAWQKQYGISLMEYQLFSASLAEDGLDIQAILTWAAPIGAGAAGLLIAMAIWTRRLNREIAHHKRTAAALQEAQAILAQESAQRLSISHLTVNLQQVRDIHEFGSVLLSHLARELSLGMGVVCVKDPTSDQLVPVAQYAGTGGAATAFGEAEAHLGSLVERCTATGEIIVVDAPERRHFRIRSGLGNCSPASIVLYPVKHKGQLVALLELAALKTIDDAGMTFLRELEPIIGFAVRGVHFAEDSIC
;
A
#
# COMPACT_ATOMS: atom_id res chain seq x y z
N MET A 1 58.43 -64.78 -63.72
CA MET A 1 57.67 -64.55 -62.48
C MET A 1 57.92 -63.12 -62.00
N PRO A 2 56.89 -62.39 -61.57
CA PRO A 2 56.78 -60.94 -61.77
C PRO A 2 57.03 -60.10 -60.50
N GLN A 3 57.25 -58.80 -60.72
CA GLN A 3 57.45 -57.76 -59.70
C GLN A 3 56.21 -57.54 -58.80
N PRO A 4 56.38 -57.09 -57.54
CA PRO A 4 55.29 -56.51 -56.79
C PRO A 4 55.23 -54.99 -56.97
N PHE A 5 54.02 -54.56 -57.32
CA PHE A 5 53.57 -53.19 -57.52
C PHE A 5 53.75 -52.29 -56.27
N ARG A 6 54.16 -51.04 -56.51
CA ARG A 6 54.00 -49.92 -55.58
C ARG A 6 52.52 -49.54 -55.50
N LEU A 7 51.91 -49.62 -54.32
CA LEU A 7 50.66 -48.93 -54.01
C LEU A 7 51.01 -47.62 -53.28
N THR A 8 51.00 -46.53 -54.03
CA THR A 8 51.04 -45.17 -53.49
C THR A 8 49.65 -44.84 -52.98
N LEU A 9 49.47 -44.75 -51.66
CA LEU A 9 48.27 -44.22 -51.03
C LEU A 9 48.17 -42.72 -51.36
N LEU A 10 47.32 -42.39 -52.33
CA LEU A 10 46.83 -41.03 -52.55
C LEU A 10 45.84 -40.70 -51.43
N THR A 11 46.33 -40.01 -50.40
CA THR A 11 45.49 -39.23 -49.49
C THR A 11 44.73 -38.18 -50.29
N ILE A 12 43.44 -38.43 -50.52
CA ILE A 12 42.50 -37.42 -51.01
C ILE A 12 42.34 -36.39 -49.89
N ALA A 13 43.11 -35.30 -49.97
CA ALA A 13 42.82 -34.10 -49.20
C ALA A 13 41.49 -33.56 -49.72
N ALA A 14 40.45 -33.60 -48.89
CA ALA A 14 39.21 -32.90 -49.12
C ALA A 14 39.50 -31.39 -49.08
N LEU A 15 39.87 -30.81 -50.23
CA LEU A 15 39.81 -29.37 -50.42
C LEU A 15 38.34 -28.97 -50.33
N ALA A 16 37.97 -28.30 -49.24
CA ALA A 16 36.78 -27.48 -49.19
C ALA A 16 36.94 -26.39 -50.27
N LEU A 17 36.35 -26.63 -51.44
CA LEU A 17 36.19 -25.64 -52.49
C LEU A 17 35.29 -24.53 -51.94
N ALA A 18 35.91 -23.46 -51.46
CA ALA A 18 35.24 -22.19 -51.30
C ALA A 18 34.83 -21.73 -52.71
N TRP A 19 33.54 -21.83 -53.03
CA TRP A 19 32.99 -21.25 -54.25
C TRP A 19 33.22 -19.73 -54.21
N PRO A 20 33.80 -19.13 -55.27
CA PRO A 20 33.92 -17.68 -55.36
C PRO A 20 32.53 -17.08 -55.64
N GLY A 21 32.14 -16.12 -54.81
CA GLY A 21 31.44 -14.90 -55.22
C GLY A 21 30.14 -15.05 -55.99
N GLU A 22 29.13 -15.67 -55.38
CA GLU A 22 27.73 -15.38 -55.69
C GLU A 22 26.97 -15.22 -54.37
N SER A 23 26.05 -14.25 -54.32
CA SER A 23 25.27 -13.93 -53.13
C SER A 23 24.65 -15.17 -52.51
N ARG A 24 24.77 -15.33 -51.19
CA ARG A 24 24.26 -16.53 -50.50
C ARG A 24 22.76 -16.40 -50.27
N GLU A 25 21.98 -17.11 -51.09
CA GLU A 25 20.54 -17.28 -50.87
C GLU A 25 20.26 -18.04 -49.57
N LEU A 26 19.01 -17.98 -49.09
CA LEU A 26 18.60 -18.65 -47.86
C LEU A 26 18.85 -20.17 -47.90
N SER A 27 18.64 -20.78 -49.07
CA SER A 27 18.94 -22.20 -49.33
C SER A 27 20.40 -22.54 -49.04
N VAL A 28 21.34 -21.70 -49.50
CA VAL A 28 22.78 -21.83 -49.29
C VAL A 28 23.17 -21.63 -47.83
N ILE A 29 22.55 -20.66 -47.14
CA ILE A 29 22.73 -20.43 -45.71
C ILE A 29 22.32 -21.69 -44.93
N ARG A 30 21.12 -22.22 -45.19
CA ARG A 30 20.62 -23.45 -44.56
C ARG A 30 21.51 -24.66 -44.85
N GLN A 31 21.94 -24.83 -46.10
CA GLN A 31 22.80 -25.95 -46.48
C GLN A 31 24.17 -25.89 -45.80
N SER A 32 24.76 -24.70 -45.68
CA SER A 32 26.03 -24.52 -44.96
C SER A 32 25.93 -24.69 -43.45
N GLY A 33 24.72 -24.53 -42.89
CA GLY A 33 24.48 -24.50 -41.46
C GLY A 33 25.06 -23.27 -40.74
N GLU A 34 25.35 -22.18 -41.46
CA GLU A 34 25.97 -20.97 -40.92
C GLU A 34 25.39 -19.66 -41.50
N LEU A 35 25.02 -18.73 -40.61
CA LEU A 35 24.67 -17.34 -40.92
C LEU A 35 25.84 -16.41 -40.59
N ARG A 36 26.36 -15.70 -41.59
CA ARG A 36 27.47 -14.74 -41.47
C ARG A 36 26.95 -13.36 -41.11
N ILE A 37 27.33 -12.89 -39.93
CA ILE A 37 26.84 -11.67 -39.29
C ILE A 37 27.99 -10.67 -39.22
N CYS A 38 27.79 -9.47 -39.75
CA CYS A 38 28.82 -8.44 -39.76
C CYS A 38 28.45 -7.21 -38.93
N LEU A 39 29.21 -7.02 -37.85
CA LEU A 39 28.91 -6.06 -36.80
C LEU A 39 29.75 -4.80 -36.97
N ALA A 40 29.10 -3.64 -36.88
CA ALA A 40 29.74 -2.34 -36.90
C ALA A 40 29.29 -1.47 -35.72
N GLY A 41 30.20 -0.63 -35.23
CA GLY A 41 29.91 0.37 -34.22
C GLY A 41 29.97 -0.12 -32.77
N THR A 42 29.63 0.79 -31.85
CA THR A 42 29.86 0.63 -30.40
C THR A 42 28.79 -0.21 -29.68
N SER A 43 27.66 -0.48 -30.34
CA SER A 43 26.57 -1.33 -29.84
C SER A 43 26.68 -2.79 -30.32
N ALA A 44 27.88 -3.23 -30.71
CA ALA A 44 28.11 -4.55 -31.32
C ALA A 44 27.50 -5.71 -30.52
N GLY A 45 27.58 -5.70 -29.18
CA GLY A 45 27.00 -6.77 -28.36
C GLY A 45 25.47 -6.88 -28.44
N PHE A 46 24.76 -5.75 -28.62
CA PHE A 46 23.31 -5.75 -28.83
C PHE A 46 22.94 -6.25 -30.22
N TYR A 47 23.65 -5.76 -31.25
CA TYR A 47 23.46 -6.21 -32.63
C TYR A 47 23.75 -7.72 -32.78
N GLN A 48 24.81 -8.20 -32.12
CA GLN A 48 25.15 -9.61 -32.07
C GLN A 48 24.03 -10.44 -31.45
N ALA A 49 23.54 -10.06 -30.26
CA ALA A 49 22.51 -10.83 -29.56
C ALA A 49 21.23 -11.00 -30.41
N ASN A 50 20.81 -9.93 -31.10
CA ASN A 50 19.64 -9.99 -31.98
C ASN A 50 19.93 -10.85 -33.22
N ALA A 51 21.09 -10.72 -33.85
CA ALA A 51 21.44 -11.50 -35.03
C ALA A 51 21.63 -13.00 -34.73
N GLU A 52 22.15 -13.34 -33.55
CA GLU A 52 22.22 -14.72 -33.08
C GLU A 52 20.82 -15.31 -32.82
N SER A 53 19.87 -14.48 -32.37
CA SER A 53 18.45 -14.87 -32.28
C SER A 53 17.88 -15.21 -33.64
N PHE A 54 18.22 -14.42 -34.67
CA PHE A 54 17.83 -14.73 -36.04
C PHE A 54 18.52 -16.00 -36.58
N ALA A 55 19.80 -16.23 -36.28
CA ALA A 55 20.47 -17.48 -36.62
C ALA A 55 19.77 -18.71 -36.01
N ARG A 56 19.34 -18.61 -34.73
CA ARG A 56 18.53 -19.65 -34.07
C ARG A 56 17.17 -19.84 -34.76
N PHE A 57 16.50 -18.76 -35.13
CA PHE A 57 15.25 -18.80 -35.87
C PHE A 57 15.39 -19.54 -37.22
N LEU A 58 16.51 -19.36 -37.91
CA LEU A 58 16.83 -20.05 -39.15
C LEU A 58 17.31 -21.50 -38.93
N GLY A 59 17.63 -21.90 -37.71
CA GLY A 59 18.19 -23.22 -37.38
C GLY A 59 19.67 -23.39 -37.78
N VAL A 60 20.44 -22.30 -37.85
CA VAL A 60 21.85 -22.29 -38.28
C VAL A 60 22.76 -21.70 -37.20
N ARG A 61 24.06 -21.95 -37.29
CA ARG A 61 25.05 -21.39 -36.37
C ARG A 61 25.40 -19.94 -36.77
N PRO A 62 25.58 -19.02 -35.82
CA PRO A 62 26.08 -17.68 -36.13
C PRO A 62 27.60 -17.71 -36.37
N ALA A 63 28.05 -16.96 -37.37
CA ALA A 63 29.45 -16.63 -37.59
C ALA A 63 29.63 -15.12 -37.62
N VAL A 64 30.31 -14.59 -36.62
CA VAL A 64 30.33 -13.15 -36.35
C VAL A 64 31.67 -12.56 -36.78
N THR A 65 31.61 -11.52 -37.60
CA THR A 65 32.75 -10.71 -38.02
C THR A 65 32.56 -9.28 -37.52
N THR A 66 33.54 -8.74 -36.80
CA THR A 66 33.54 -7.33 -36.38
C THR A 66 34.27 -6.48 -37.41
N LEU A 67 33.60 -5.45 -37.91
CA LEU A 67 34.15 -4.47 -38.82
C LEU A 67 35.01 -3.44 -38.07
N ALA A 68 36.04 -2.92 -38.74
CA ALA A 68 37.01 -2.00 -38.15
C ALA A 68 36.38 -0.67 -37.74
N ASP A 69 35.42 -0.20 -38.54
CA ASP A 69 34.67 1.02 -38.28
C ASP A 69 33.25 0.94 -38.86
N TRP A 70 32.47 1.99 -38.62
CA TRP A 70 31.08 2.07 -39.07
C TRP A 70 30.90 2.22 -40.57
N ASP A 71 31.86 2.85 -41.25
CA ASP A 71 31.77 3.12 -42.69
C ASP A 71 32.02 1.86 -43.52
N GLN A 72 32.83 0.93 -43.00
CA GLN A 72 33.22 -0.30 -43.69
C GLN A 72 32.06 -1.14 -44.24
N GLN A 73 30.89 -1.11 -43.59
CA GLN A 73 29.71 -1.84 -44.04
C GLN A 73 29.10 -1.29 -45.35
N PHE A 74 29.53 -0.11 -45.80
CA PHE A 74 29.05 0.54 -47.02
C PHE A 74 30.10 0.56 -48.15
N HIS A 75 31.27 -0.03 -47.92
CA HIS A 75 32.37 0.00 -48.89
C HIS A 75 32.02 -0.73 -50.19
N ASP A 76 32.41 -0.12 -51.30
CA ASP A 76 32.48 -0.76 -52.62
C ASP A 76 33.67 -1.76 -52.67
N HIS A 77 33.85 -2.40 -53.82
CA HIS A 77 34.96 -3.34 -54.04
C HIS A 77 36.36 -2.72 -53.88
N GLU A 78 36.48 -1.39 -54.03
CA GLU A 78 37.72 -0.62 -53.85
C GLU A 78 37.91 -0.14 -52.39
N GLY A 79 36.98 -0.44 -51.48
CA GLY A 79 37.07 -0.03 -50.07
C GLY A 79 36.59 1.40 -49.81
N ARG A 80 35.73 1.96 -50.68
CA ARG A 80 35.22 3.34 -50.55
C ARG A 80 33.72 3.37 -50.37
N THR A 81 33.21 4.34 -49.61
CA THR A 81 31.77 4.66 -49.56
C THR A 81 31.48 5.82 -50.50
N VAL A 82 30.72 5.58 -51.57
CA VAL A 82 30.29 6.61 -52.53
C VAL A 82 28.77 6.71 -52.51
N ALA A 83 28.25 7.78 -51.91
CA ALA A 83 26.81 7.92 -51.61
C ALA A 83 25.95 8.02 -52.88
N GLU A 84 26.45 8.69 -53.91
CA GLU A 84 25.74 8.95 -55.17
C GLU A 84 25.73 7.75 -56.12
N ALA A 85 26.64 6.79 -55.91
CA ALA A 85 26.75 5.60 -56.75
C ALA A 85 25.75 4.52 -56.31
N THR A 86 25.38 3.61 -57.22
CA THR A 86 24.61 2.39 -56.92
C THR A 86 25.53 1.18 -57.10
N TYR A 87 25.64 0.33 -56.07
CA TYR A 87 26.53 -0.84 -56.04
C TYR A 87 26.17 -1.70 -54.84
N VAL A 88 26.35 -3.01 -54.89
CA VAL A 88 26.22 -3.87 -53.69
C VAL A 88 27.48 -3.74 -52.85
N THR A 89 27.32 -3.59 -51.53
CA THR A 89 28.49 -3.49 -50.62
C THR A 89 29.38 -4.71 -50.75
N ARG A 90 30.70 -4.51 -50.71
CA ARG A 90 31.70 -5.56 -50.95
C ARG A 90 31.40 -6.85 -50.20
N PHE A 91 31.14 -6.79 -48.89
CA PHE A 91 30.95 -8.00 -48.10
C PHE A 91 29.67 -8.77 -48.39
N LEU A 92 28.62 -8.10 -48.87
CA LEU A 92 27.41 -8.78 -49.35
C LEU A 92 27.67 -9.38 -50.74
N ALA A 93 28.40 -8.66 -51.60
CA ALA A 93 28.70 -9.08 -52.96
C ALA A 93 29.64 -10.30 -53.01
N ASP A 94 30.65 -10.35 -52.14
CA ASP A 94 31.60 -11.47 -52.05
C ASP A 94 31.11 -12.61 -51.12
N GLY A 95 29.96 -12.43 -50.46
CA GLY A 95 29.34 -13.40 -49.57
C GLY A 95 30.04 -13.54 -48.21
N SER A 96 30.97 -12.66 -47.85
CA SER A 96 31.60 -12.64 -46.51
C SER A 96 30.61 -12.28 -45.40
N CYS A 97 29.53 -11.57 -45.74
CA CYS A 97 28.42 -11.24 -44.84
C CYS A 97 27.10 -11.65 -45.48
N ASP A 98 26.21 -12.25 -44.70
CA ASP A 98 24.82 -12.49 -45.09
C ASP A 98 23.92 -11.35 -44.58
N VAL A 99 24.24 -10.80 -43.40
CA VAL A 99 23.44 -9.76 -42.72
C VAL A 99 24.28 -8.71 -41.99
N PHE A 100 23.84 -7.46 -42.08
CA PHE A 100 24.28 -6.33 -41.26
C PHE A 100 23.18 -5.96 -40.25
N PRO A 101 23.24 -6.45 -38.99
CA PRO A 101 22.24 -6.20 -37.96
C PRO A 101 22.44 -4.86 -37.21
N ASN A 102 23.09 -3.88 -37.85
CA ASN A 102 23.63 -2.69 -37.19
C ASN A 102 22.62 -1.54 -37.06
N ASP A 103 21.31 -1.85 -37.08
CA ASP A 103 20.21 -0.87 -36.98
C ASP A 103 20.40 0.36 -37.87
N LEU A 104 20.40 0.12 -39.18
CA LEU A 104 20.66 1.12 -40.19
C LEU A 104 19.42 1.98 -40.43
N HIS A 105 19.55 3.28 -40.18
CA HIS A 105 18.57 4.27 -40.67
C HIS A 105 18.44 4.17 -42.19
N MET A 106 17.22 3.96 -42.67
CA MET A 106 16.92 3.57 -44.06
C MET A 106 16.79 4.76 -45.01
N VAL A 107 17.89 5.49 -45.17
CA VAL A 107 18.02 6.64 -46.09
C VAL A 107 18.28 6.19 -47.54
N ALA A 108 17.93 7.05 -48.52
CA ALA A 108 17.96 6.72 -49.95
C ALA A 108 19.30 6.17 -50.44
N TRP A 109 20.42 6.82 -50.07
CA TRP A 109 21.74 6.35 -50.51
C TRP A 109 22.10 4.98 -49.93
N ARG A 110 21.63 4.61 -48.72
CA ARG A 110 21.90 3.26 -48.19
C ARG A 110 21.08 2.19 -48.90
N ARG A 111 19.83 2.52 -49.26
CA ARG A 111 18.96 1.64 -50.05
C ARG A 111 19.54 1.35 -51.45
N SER A 112 20.40 2.23 -51.98
CA SER A 112 21.10 1.97 -53.24
C SER A 112 22.36 1.08 -53.08
N LYS A 113 22.68 0.60 -51.86
CA LYS A 113 23.78 -0.37 -51.66
C LYS A 113 23.39 -1.74 -51.09
N MET A 114 22.22 -1.86 -50.50
CA MET A 114 21.73 -3.10 -49.88
C MET A 114 20.21 -3.07 -49.77
N GLU A 115 19.58 -4.24 -49.67
CA GLU A 115 18.18 -4.31 -49.23
C GLU A 115 18.15 -4.07 -47.72
N LEU A 116 17.31 -3.12 -47.30
CA LEU A 116 17.10 -2.80 -45.89
C LEU A 116 15.75 -3.34 -45.45
N VAL A 117 15.76 -4.27 -44.50
CA VAL A 117 14.54 -4.87 -43.95
C VAL A 117 14.12 -4.10 -42.70
N PRO A 118 12.95 -3.44 -42.70
CA PRO A 118 12.55 -2.56 -41.62
C PRO A 118 12.24 -3.35 -40.34
N TYR A 119 12.64 -2.77 -39.21
CA TYR A 119 12.54 -3.35 -37.87
C TYR A 119 11.74 -2.45 -36.92
N TYR A 120 12.09 -1.17 -36.79
CA TYR A 120 11.39 -0.19 -35.95
C TYR A 120 11.46 1.22 -36.52
N LEU A 121 10.65 2.13 -35.97
CA LEU A 121 10.64 3.55 -36.30
C LEU A 121 11.35 4.35 -35.21
N THR A 122 12.16 5.33 -35.60
CA THR A 122 12.78 6.27 -34.66
C THR A 122 12.66 7.71 -35.16
N ARG A 123 12.86 8.66 -34.26
CA ARG A 123 13.15 10.06 -34.60
C ARG A 123 14.54 10.40 -34.10
N LYS A 124 15.26 11.21 -34.87
CA LYS A 124 16.54 11.76 -34.41
C LYS A 124 16.22 12.86 -33.39
N MET A 125 17.02 12.94 -32.33
CA MET A 125 16.86 13.90 -31.25
C MET A 125 18.17 14.65 -31.07
N VAL A 126 18.09 15.92 -30.72
CA VAL A 126 19.22 16.68 -30.18
C VAL A 126 19.39 16.29 -28.72
N VAL A 127 20.59 15.85 -28.36
CA VAL A 127 21.04 15.74 -26.97
C VAL A 127 22.08 16.81 -26.73
N ALA A 128 21.95 17.55 -25.64
CA ALA A 128 22.87 18.61 -25.26
C ALA A 128 23.23 18.52 -23.78
N HIS A 129 24.19 19.33 -23.36
CA HIS A 129 24.40 19.54 -21.93
C HIS A 129 23.15 20.20 -21.31
N ARG A 130 22.73 19.77 -20.12
CA ARG A 130 21.49 20.22 -19.45
C ARG A 130 21.33 21.74 -19.36
N ASP A 131 22.42 22.46 -19.05
CA ASP A 131 22.43 23.93 -19.01
C ASP A 131 21.97 24.61 -20.31
N LEU A 132 22.11 23.95 -21.46
CA LEU A 132 21.71 24.49 -22.76
C LEU A 132 20.21 24.32 -23.06
N ARG A 133 19.44 23.67 -22.18
CA ARG A 133 17.98 23.51 -22.35
C ARG A 133 17.25 24.87 -22.48
N GLY A 134 17.78 25.92 -21.85
CA GLY A 134 17.24 27.28 -21.95
C GLY A 134 17.55 27.98 -23.27
N ASP A 135 18.59 27.56 -23.98
CA ASP A 135 19.12 28.24 -25.16
C ASP A 135 18.81 27.53 -26.48
N LEU A 136 18.50 26.24 -26.43
CA LEU A 136 18.35 25.37 -27.59
C LEU A 136 16.93 24.80 -27.67
N HIS A 137 16.10 25.36 -28.55
CA HIS A 137 14.69 24.97 -28.71
C HIS A 137 14.36 24.46 -30.12
N GLN A 138 15.12 24.85 -31.12
CA GLN A 138 14.85 24.55 -32.52
C GLN A 138 16.14 24.43 -33.34
N PRO A 139 16.09 23.85 -34.56
CA PRO A 139 17.29 23.63 -35.38
C PRO A 139 18.11 24.89 -35.70
N SER A 140 17.49 26.07 -35.79
CA SER A 140 18.20 27.34 -36.04
C SER A 140 19.12 27.76 -34.90
N ASP A 141 18.84 27.33 -33.66
CA ASP A 141 19.59 27.72 -32.47
C ASP A 141 20.95 26.99 -32.37
N LEU A 142 21.15 25.98 -33.22
CA LEU A 142 22.37 25.17 -33.29
C LEU A 142 23.52 25.91 -34.01
N GLY A 143 23.22 26.99 -34.74
CA GLY A 143 24.20 27.70 -35.57
C GLY A 143 25.43 28.18 -34.78
N GLY A 144 26.61 27.95 -35.34
CA GLY A 144 27.90 28.34 -34.75
C GLY A 144 28.36 27.49 -33.57
N ARG A 145 27.58 26.49 -33.14
CA ARG A 145 27.93 25.58 -32.05
C ARG A 145 28.67 24.34 -32.55
N ILE A 146 29.28 23.59 -31.64
CA ILE A 146 30.04 22.37 -31.91
C ILE A 146 29.12 21.16 -31.70
N ALA A 147 28.97 20.37 -32.77
CA ALA A 147 28.30 19.09 -32.71
C ALA A 147 29.34 17.96 -32.68
N ALA A 148 29.22 17.03 -31.73
CA ALA A 148 29.99 15.79 -31.75
C ALA A 148 29.12 14.64 -32.26
N VAL A 149 29.40 14.06 -33.43
CA VAL A 149 28.59 12.97 -34.01
C VAL A 149 29.45 11.88 -34.63
N GLN A 150 28.90 10.69 -34.84
CA GLN A 150 29.65 9.61 -35.48
C GLN A 150 29.71 9.75 -37.00
N LYS A 151 30.92 9.61 -37.56
CA LYS A 151 31.18 9.66 -39.00
C LYS A 151 30.38 8.58 -39.74
N GLY A 152 29.84 8.92 -40.92
CA GLY A 152 29.10 8.00 -41.80
C GLY A 152 27.67 7.67 -41.30
N THR A 153 27.21 8.34 -40.25
CA THR A 153 25.84 8.20 -39.75
C THR A 153 24.90 9.18 -40.44
N SER A 154 23.60 8.87 -40.41
CA SER A 154 22.57 9.83 -40.84
C SER A 154 22.51 11.08 -39.97
N TYR A 155 23.13 11.07 -38.79
CA TYR A 155 23.23 12.23 -37.90
C TYR A 155 24.20 13.27 -38.48
N GLU A 156 25.38 12.82 -38.93
CA GLU A 156 26.32 13.66 -39.66
C GLU A 156 25.70 14.20 -40.95
N GLY A 157 25.05 13.34 -41.74
CA GLY A 157 24.39 13.75 -42.99
C GLY A 157 23.31 14.81 -42.77
N TRP A 158 22.54 14.70 -41.69
CA TRP A 158 21.54 15.71 -41.33
C TRP A 158 22.19 17.05 -40.96
N LEU A 159 23.27 17.05 -40.18
CA LEU A 159 24.01 18.28 -39.84
C LEU A 159 24.63 18.96 -41.06
N ARG A 160 25.17 18.19 -42.01
CA ARG A 160 25.70 18.72 -43.27
C ARG A 160 24.60 19.39 -44.08
N LYS A 161 23.45 18.73 -44.24
CA LYS A 161 22.27 19.31 -44.91
C LYS A 161 21.77 20.57 -44.20
N LEU A 162 21.77 20.58 -42.87
CA LEU A 162 21.37 21.74 -42.07
C LEU A 162 22.30 22.94 -42.34
N ASN A 163 23.62 22.71 -42.36
CA ASN A 163 24.63 23.72 -42.69
C ASN A 163 24.52 24.24 -44.12
N GLU A 164 24.12 23.40 -45.07
CA GLU A 164 23.92 23.82 -46.47
C GLU A 164 22.62 24.60 -46.68
N THR A 165 21.66 24.49 -45.75
CA THR A 165 20.32 25.06 -45.88
C THR A 165 20.05 26.13 -44.82
N ILE A 166 19.46 25.75 -43.69
CA ILE A 166 18.97 26.65 -42.65
C ILE A 166 20.12 27.44 -42.00
N LEU A 167 21.29 26.82 -41.84
CA LEU A 167 22.44 27.38 -41.13
C LEU A 167 23.59 27.82 -42.05
N ALA A 168 23.32 28.07 -43.34
CA ALA A 168 24.35 28.48 -44.30
C ALA A 168 25.13 29.74 -43.87
N ALA A 169 24.47 30.68 -43.19
CA ALA A 169 25.10 31.90 -42.68
C ALA A 169 25.88 31.71 -41.36
N ASN A 170 25.59 30.65 -40.61
CA ASN A 170 26.22 30.38 -39.31
C ASN A 170 26.28 28.85 -39.06
N PRO A 171 27.17 28.13 -39.76
CA PRO A 171 27.16 26.68 -39.76
C PRO A 171 27.58 26.10 -38.41
N VAL A 172 27.03 24.93 -38.08
CA VAL A 172 27.50 24.07 -36.98
C VAL A 172 28.91 23.58 -37.29
N ARG A 173 29.80 23.62 -36.30
CA ARG A 173 31.11 22.96 -36.37
C ARG A 173 30.96 21.47 -36.07
N ILE A 174 31.00 20.64 -37.10
CA ILE A 174 30.82 19.19 -36.98
C ILE A 174 32.17 18.54 -36.66
N GLU A 175 32.27 17.93 -35.48
CA GLU A 175 33.39 17.09 -35.07
C GLU A 175 32.95 15.62 -35.02
N THR A 176 33.82 14.72 -35.50
CA THR A 176 33.46 13.31 -35.64
C THR A 176 34.14 12.40 -34.62
N TYR A 177 33.34 11.66 -33.86
CA TYR A 177 33.78 10.70 -32.83
C TYR A 177 32.82 9.50 -32.76
N PRO A 178 33.23 8.31 -32.28
CA PRO A 178 32.29 7.22 -32.01
C PRO A 178 31.15 7.67 -31.09
N THR A 179 29.92 7.16 -31.25
CA THR A 179 28.73 7.63 -30.51
C THR A 179 28.96 7.74 -29.00
N ALA A 180 29.56 6.73 -28.37
CA ALA A 180 29.82 6.76 -26.93
C ALA A 180 30.78 7.90 -26.52
N GLU A 181 31.76 8.23 -27.36
CA GLU A 181 32.68 9.33 -27.13
C GLU A 181 31.98 10.69 -27.39
N SER A 182 31.16 10.79 -28.43
CA SER A 182 30.32 11.97 -28.66
C SER A 182 29.47 12.33 -27.45
N MET A 183 28.82 11.34 -26.81
CA MET A 183 28.01 11.56 -25.61
C MET A 183 28.86 12.06 -24.43
N LYS A 184 30.04 11.48 -24.21
CA LYS A 184 30.98 11.93 -23.17
C LYS A 184 31.46 13.36 -23.41
N ARG A 185 31.72 13.75 -24.66
CA ARG A 185 32.12 15.12 -25.00
C ARG A 185 31.01 16.13 -24.73
N VAL A 186 29.76 15.78 -25.02
CA VAL A 186 28.60 16.63 -24.68
C VAL A 186 28.43 16.75 -23.17
N ALA A 187 28.46 15.63 -22.44
CA ALA A 187 28.39 15.63 -20.97
C ALA A 187 29.53 16.45 -20.35
N GLY A 188 30.74 16.33 -20.88
CA GLY A 188 31.91 17.07 -20.44
C GLY A 188 32.07 18.48 -21.03
N ARG A 189 31.06 19.02 -21.74
CA ARG A 189 31.09 20.37 -22.36
C ARG A 189 32.23 20.63 -23.35
N HIS A 190 32.77 19.57 -23.96
CA HIS A 190 33.74 19.67 -25.06
C HIS A 190 33.04 19.81 -26.43
N ALA A 191 31.73 19.53 -26.47
CA ALA A 191 30.82 19.85 -27.58
C ALA A 191 29.49 20.30 -26.96
N GLU A 192 28.77 21.22 -27.60
CA GLU A 192 27.51 21.72 -27.07
C GLU A 192 26.36 20.72 -27.26
N PHE A 193 26.39 19.93 -28.34
CA PHE A 193 25.33 18.95 -28.61
C PHE A 193 25.77 17.78 -29.49
N THR A 194 24.89 16.79 -29.59
CA THR A 194 24.95 15.66 -30.51
C THR A 194 23.56 15.33 -31.03
N VAL A 195 23.49 14.52 -32.09
CA VAL A 195 22.25 14.05 -32.69
C VAL A 195 22.26 12.52 -32.65
N ILE A 196 21.17 11.93 -32.16
CA ILE A 196 21.06 10.48 -31.96
C ILE A 196 19.61 10.00 -32.09
N GLY A 197 19.37 8.73 -32.40
CA GLY A 197 18.02 8.14 -32.35
C GLY A 197 17.43 8.19 -30.95
N ALA A 198 16.11 8.39 -30.84
CA ALA A 198 15.41 8.56 -29.56
C ALA A 198 15.65 7.38 -28.59
N GLU A 199 15.67 6.15 -29.08
CA GLU A 199 15.91 4.92 -28.30
C GLU A 199 17.26 4.96 -27.57
N ALA A 200 18.30 5.44 -28.25
CA ALA A 200 19.63 5.57 -27.66
C ALA A 200 19.74 6.86 -26.82
N GLY A 201 19.11 7.95 -27.24
CA GLY A 201 19.06 9.21 -26.48
C GLY A 201 18.49 9.00 -25.06
N PHE A 202 17.34 8.33 -24.94
CA PHE A 202 16.72 8.03 -23.64
C PHE A 202 17.60 7.15 -22.74
N LYS A 203 18.36 6.21 -23.32
CA LYS A 203 19.32 5.39 -22.56
C LYS A 203 20.40 6.26 -21.94
N TRP A 204 21.06 7.08 -22.76
CA TRP A 204 22.19 7.89 -22.31
C TRP A 204 21.78 8.97 -21.31
N VAL A 205 20.68 9.69 -21.56
CA VAL A 205 20.20 10.74 -20.64
C VAL A 205 19.80 10.16 -19.29
N ARG A 206 19.13 8.99 -19.24
CA ARG A 206 18.87 8.31 -17.96
C ARG A 206 20.13 7.85 -17.22
N GLY A 207 21.21 7.57 -17.95
CA GLY A 207 22.50 7.21 -17.38
C GLY A 207 23.31 8.40 -16.84
N ASP A 208 22.94 9.63 -17.20
CA ASP A 208 23.65 10.85 -16.85
C ASP A 208 22.69 12.06 -16.80
N LEU A 209 21.76 12.03 -15.85
CA LEU A 209 20.72 13.06 -15.69
C LEU A 209 21.27 14.42 -15.22
N ASP A 210 22.50 14.43 -14.69
CA ASP A 210 23.15 15.63 -14.19
C ASP A 210 23.72 16.46 -15.33
N ASN A 211 24.27 15.80 -16.37
CA ASN A 211 24.96 16.50 -17.45
C ASN A 211 24.19 16.50 -18.78
N LEU A 212 23.40 15.47 -19.09
CA LEU A 212 22.75 15.33 -20.40
C LEU A 212 21.25 15.61 -20.34
N ASP A 213 20.72 16.18 -21.43
CA ASP A 213 19.30 16.40 -21.62
C ASP A 213 18.87 16.17 -23.07
N LEU A 214 17.65 15.68 -23.25
CA LEU A 214 17.04 15.42 -24.56
C LEU A 214 16.16 16.63 -24.93
N LEU A 215 16.50 17.35 -25.99
CA LEU A 215 15.91 18.65 -26.27
C LEU A 215 14.69 18.56 -27.21
N PHE A 216 14.93 18.41 -28.51
CA PHE A 216 13.88 18.40 -29.53
C PHE A 216 14.19 17.40 -30.65
N PRO A 217 13.14 16.88 -31.32
CA PRO A 217 13.32 16.01 -32.49
C PRO A 217 13.84 16.81 -33.68
N VAL A 218 14.63 16.16 -34.51
CA VAL A 218 15.14 16.69 -35.76
C VAL A 218 14.81 15.74 -36.89
N ASP A 219 14.28 16.27 -38.00
CA ASP A 219 13.84 15.49 -39.16
C ASP A 219 12.54 14.67 -38.91
N ASP A 220 12.03 14.06 -39.97
CA ASP A 220 10.87 13.18 -39.92
C ASP A 220 11.18 11.83 -39.27
N VAL A 221 10.14 11.02 -39.04
CA VAL A 221 10.29 9.63 -38.59
C VAL A 221 11.10 8.84 -39.62
N VAL A 222 12.08 8.07 -39.13
CA VAL A 222 12.96 7.25 -39.97
C VAL A 222 12.76 5.78 -39.63
N GLU A 223 12.59 4.96 -40.66
CA GLU A 223 12.68 3.50 -40.51
C GLU A 223 14.12 3.07 -40.23
N VAL A 224 14.26 2.15 -39.28
CA VAL A 224 15.52 1.49 -38.96
C VAL A 224 15.41 0.02 -39.35
N GLY A 225 16.44 -0.52 -39.98
CA GLY A 225 16.41 -1.88 -40.50
C GLY A 225 17.77 -2.54 -40.61
N TRP A 226 17.75 -3.81 -41.00
CA TRP A 226 18.96 -4.63 -41.21
C TRP A 226 19.30 -4.73 -42.69
N GLY A 227 20.59 -4.71 -43.00
CA GLY A 227 21.10 -4.80 -44.37
C GLY A 227 21.33 -6.24 -44.81
N ILE A 228 20.85 -6.58 -45.99
CA ILE A 228 21.10 -7.88 -46.64
C ILE A 228 21.37 -7.68 -48.14
N HIS A 229 21.82 -8.72 -48.82
CA HIS A 229 22.03 -8.67 -50.26
C HIS A 229 20.70 -8.38 -51.01
N PRO A 230 20.66 -7.44 -51.99
CA PRO A 230 19.42 -7.07 -52.68
C PRO A 230 18.69 -8.22 -53.39
N ALA A 231 19.42 -9.21 -53.87
CA ALA A 231 18.85 -10.39 -54.52
C ALA A 231 18.32 -11.46 -53.54
N ALA A 232 18.59 -11.36 -52.23
CA ALA A 232 18.26 -12.39 -51.24
C ALA A 232 16.79 -12.30 -50.75
N THR A 233 15.83 -12.48 -51.65
CA THR A 233 14.39 -12.31 -51.39
C THR A 233 13.85 -13.27 -50.32
N GLU A 234 14.25 -14.54 -50.34
CA GLU A 234 13.81 -15.51 -49.32
C GLU A 234 14.37 -15.19 -47.92
N LEU A 235 15.61 -14.69 -47.86
CA LEU A 235 16.24 -14.25 -46.61
C LEU A 235 15.53 -13.00 -46.07
N ARG A 236 15.18 -12.05 -46.96
CA ARG A 236 14.36 -10.89 -46.63
C ARG A 236 13.04 -11.29 -46.00
N ASP A 237 12.33 -12.22 -46.62
CA ASP A 237 11.01 -12.64 -46.18
C ASP A 237 11.09 -13.41 -44.84
N SER A 238 12.12 -14.24 -44.67
CA SER A 238 12.43 -14.89 -43.39
C SER A 238 12.76 -13.88 -42.29
N LEU A 239 13.51 -12.84 -42.60
CA LEU A 239 13.86 -11.78 -41.65
C LEU A 239 12.63 -10.93 -41.26
N ARG A 240 11.74 -10.64 -42.21
CA ARG A 240 10.43 -10.01 -41.92
C ARG A 240 9.58 -10.88 -41.00
N GLY A 241 9.52 -12.19 -41.27
CA GLY A 241 8.83 -13.15 -40.40
C GLY A 241 9.41 -13.17 -38.99
N PHE A 242 10.73 -13.24 -38.86
CA PHE A 242 11.43 -13.17 -37.58
C PHE A 242 11.10 -11.89 -36.80
N PHE A 243 11.13 -10.71 -37.42
CA PHE A 243 10.75 -9.48 -36.75
C PHE A 243 9.28 -9.49 -36.32
N ALA A 244 8.37 -9.99 -37.15
CA ALA A 244 6.96 -10.11 -36.80
C ALA A 244 6.73 -11.05 -35.59
N GLU A 245 7.38 -12.20 -35.54
CA GLU A 245 7.28 -13.13 -34.41
C GLU A 245 7.88 -12.61 -33.09
N ASN A 246 8.81 -11.65 -33.20
CA ASN A 246 9.41 -10.98 -32.05
C ASN A 246 8.66 -9.74 -31.60
N LYS A 247 7.57 -9.32 -32.29
CA LYS A 247 6.65 -8.27 -31.84
C LYS A 247 5.71 -8.76 -30.74
N ARG A 248 6.27 -9.24 -29.64
CA ARG A 248 5.53 -9.70 -28.46
C ARG A 248 6.36 -9.54 -27.19
N VAL A 249 5.67 -9.34 -26.07
CA VAL A 249 6.30 -9.20 -24.74
C VAL A 249 7.11 -10.44 -24.40
N GLY A 250 8.35 -10.23 -23.94
CA GLY A 250 9.25 -11.29 -23.50
C GLY A 250 9.95 -12.05 -24.64
N SER A 251 9.79 -11.65 -25.90
CA SER A 251 10.57 -12.18 -27.02
C SER A 251 12.09 -11.99 -26.79
N GLU A 252 12.93 -12.68 -27.55
CA GLU A 252 14.38 -12.52 -27.40
C GLU A 252 14.81 -11.09 -27.74
N MET A 253 14.24 -10.50 -28.80
CA MET A 253 14.51 -9.10 -29.15
C MET A 253 13.94 -8.13 -28.11
N ASP A 254 12.78 -8.41 -27.54
CA ASP A 254 12.16 -7.58 -26.51
C ASP A 254 13.04 -7.51 -25.25
N ARG A 255 13.60 -8.64 -24.84
CA ARG A 255 14.57 -8.72 -23.73
C ARG A 255 15.90 -8.06 -24.07
N ALA A 256 16.37 -8.21 -25.30
CA ALA A 256 17.59 -7.54 -25.76
C ALA A 256 17.45 -6.01 -25.72
N TRP A 257 16.27 -5.49 -26.12
CA TRP A 257 15.93 -4.07 -25.98
C TRP A 257 15.91 -3.61 -24.54
N GLN A 258 15.23 -4.36 -23.65
CA GLN A 258 15.20 -4.03 -22.22
C GLN A 258 16.61 -3.94 -21.64
N LYS A 259 17.50 -4.88 -22.01
CA LYS A 259 18.89 -4.89 -21.54
C LYS A 259 19.71 -3.73 -22.13
N GLN A 260 19.54 -3.43 -23.43
CA GLN A 260 20.35 -2.44 -24.12
C GLN A 260 19.89 -1.01 -23.82
N TYR A 261 18.60 -0.76 -23.94
CA TYR A 261 18.00 0.57 -23.87
C TYR A 261 17.25 0.80 -22.57
N GLY A 262 17.04 -0.18 -21.69
CA GLY A 262 16.28 0.01 -20.44
C GLY A 262 14.78 0.21 -20.65
N ILE A 263 14.28 -0.08 -21.86
CA ILE A 263 12.87 -0.15 -22.26
C ILE A 263 12.73 -1.33 -23.21
N SER A 264 11.60 -2.01 -23.17
CA SER A 264 11.33 -3.16 -24.02
C SER A 264 11.02 -2.71 -25.45
N LEU A 265 11.18 -3.61 -26.43
CA LEU A 265 10.85 -3.31 -27.82
C LEU A 265 9.37 -2.95 -27.96
N MET A 266 8.52 -3.64 -27.20
CA MET A 266 7.08 -3.40 -27.13
C MET A 266 6.70 -2.03 -26.59
N GLU A 267 7.29 -1.63 -25.46
CA GLU A 267 7.08 -0.29 -24.91
C GLU A 267 7.55 0.79 -25.88
N TYR A 268 8.71 0.59 -26.52
CA TYR A 268 9.21 1.55 -27.50
C TYR A 268 8.33 1.61 -28.75
N GLN A 269 7.79 0.50 -29.23
CA GLN A 269 6.90 0.50 -30.39
C GLN A 269 5.62 1.29 -30.13
N LEU A 270 5.02 1.16 -28.94
CA LEU A 270 3.88 1.99 -28.53
C LEU A 270 4.23 3.49 -28.51
N PHE A 271 5.41 3.83 -27.98
CA PHE A 271 5.92 5.20 -28.04
C PHE A 271 6.10 5.67 -29.50
N SER A 272 6.75 4.87 -30.34
CA SER A 272 7.01 5.21 -31.74
C SER A 272 5.76 5.27 -32.61
N ALA A 273 4.71 4.52 -32.27
CA ALA A 273 3.42 4.58 -32.96
C ALA A 273 2.74 5.94 -32.75
N SER A 274 2.97 6.60 -31.61
CA SER A 274 2.53 7.99 -31.41
C SER A 274 3.29 9.01 -32.27
N LEU A 275 4.42 8.60 -32.86
CA LEU A 275 5.24 9.44 -33.74
C LEU A 275 4.86 9.31 -35.21
N ALA A 276 4.12 8.27 -35.63
CA ALA A 276 3.67 8.11 -37.01
C ALA A 276 2.48 9.06 -37.29
N GLU A 277 2.47 9.71 -38.46
CA GLU A 277 1.37 10.59 -38.89
C GLU A 277 0.06 9.83 -39.13
N ASP A 278 0.15 8.53 -39.41
CA ASP A 278 -0.98 7.62 -39.45
C ASP A 278 -1.36 7.25 -38.01
N GLY A 279 -2.42 7.88 -37.52
CA GLY A 279 -2.90 7.78 -36.15
C GLY A 279 -2.97 6.33 -35.60
N LEU A 280 -2.81 6.25 -34.29
CA LEU A 280 -2.88 5.04 -33.44
C LEU A 280 -3.56 3.82 -34.09
N ASP A 281 -2.79 2.75 -34.33
CA ASP A 281 -3.32 1.46 -34.77
C ASP A 281 -4.24 0.86 -33.67
N ILE A 282 -5.55 0.98 -33.90
CA ILE A 282 -6.59 0.53 -32.98
C ILE A 282 -6.51 -0.99 -32.73
N GLN A 283 -6.02 -1.80 -33.68
CA GLN A 283 -5.82 -3.23 -33.45
C GLN A 283 -4.66 -3.51 -32.50
N ALA A 284 -3.56 -2.76 -32.59
CA ALA A 284 -2.47 -2.82 -31.63
C ALA A 284 -2.92 -2.37 -30.23
N ILE A 285 -3.81 -1.38 -30.13
CA ILE A 285 -4.38 -0.97 -28.84
C ILE A 285 -5.33 -2.03 -28.27
N LEU A 286 -6.21 -2.62 -29.09
CA LEU A 286 -7.20 -3.61 -28.64
C LEU A 286 -6.55 -4.90 -28.13
N THR A 287 -5.46 -5.33 -28.75
CA THR A 287 -4.69 -6.51 -28.29
C THR A 287 -4.04 -6.29 -26.92
N TRP A 288 -3.73 -5.03 -26.56
CA TRP A 288 -3.25 -4.64 -25.22
C TRP A 288 -4.38 -4.34 -24.23
N ALA A 289 -5.51 -3.80 -24.71
CA ALA A 289 -6.63 -3.41 -23.87
C ALA A 289 -7.35 -4.59 -23.21
N ALA A 290 -7.37 -5.76 -23.86
CA ALA A 290 -7.99 -6.96 -23.29
C ALA A 290 -7.31 -7.45 -21.99
N PRO A 291 -5.98 -7.66 -21.93
CA PRO A 291 -5.31 -8.06 -20.69
C PRO A 291 -5.23 -6.93 -19.64
N ILE A 292 -5.02 -5.67 -20.04
CA ILE A 292 -4.97 -4.54 -19.10
C ILE A 292 -6.35 -4.24 -18.51
N GLY A 293 -7.40 -4.29 -19.32
CA GLY A 293 -8.78 -4.10 -18.88
C GLY A 293 -9.23 -5.19 -17.89
N ALA A 294 -8.85 -6.44 -18.14
CA ALA A 294 -9.10 -7.55 -17.21
C ALA A 294 -8.32 -7.38 -15.88
N GLY A 295 -7.05 -6.95 -15.95
CA GLY A 295 -6.24 -6.69 -14.76
C GLY A 295 -6.77 -5.54 -13.90
N ALA A 296 -7.16 -4.43 -14.53
CA ALA A 296 -7.73 -3.27 -13.85
C ALA A 296 -9.10 -3.60 -13.21
N ALA A 297 -9.95 -4.36 -13.91
CA ALA A 297 -11.23 -4.82 -13.36
C ALA A 297 -11.02 -5.76 -12.16
N GLY A 298 -10.05 -6.67 -12.23
CA GLY A 298 -9.69 -7.56 -11.12
C GLY A 298 -9.22 -6.79 -9.87
N LEU A 299 -8.39 -5.76 -10.05
CA LEU A 299 -7.92 -4.88 -8.97
C LEU A 299 -9.06 -4.11 -8.31
N LEU A 300 -10.00 -3.56 -9.08
CA LEU A 300 -11.16 -2.85 -8.56
C LEU A 300 -12.11 -3.78 -7.79
N ILE A 301 -12.31 -5.01 -8.27
CA ILE A 301 -13.10 -6.03 -7.57
C ILE A 301 -12.40 -6.41 -6.25
N ALA A 302 -11.09 -6.62 -6.26
CA ALA A 302 -10.32 -6.93 -5.05
C ALA A 302 -10.38 -5.77 -4.03
N MET A 303 -10.23 -4.52 -4.48
CA MET A 303 -10.40 -3.33 -3.63
C MET A 303 -11.82 -3.23 -3.05
N ALA A 304 -12.86 -3.52 -3.84
CA ALA A 304 -14.24 -3.49 -3.36
C ALA A 304 -14.51 -4.60 -2.32
N ILE A 305 -13.97 -5.80 -2.52
CA ILE A 305 -14.06 -6.91 -1.56
C ILE A 305 -13.31 -6.54 -0.27
N TRP A 306 -12.09 -6.00 -0.38
CA TRP A 306 -11.29 -5.59 0.76
C TRP A 306 -11.95 -4.46 1.56
N THR A 307 -12.49 -3.44 0.88
CA THR A 307 -13.24 -2.34 1.51
C THR A 307 -14.49 -2.85 2.25
N ARG A 308 -15.24 -3.77 1.66
CA ARG A 308 -16.40 -4.40 2.32
C ARG A 308 -15.99 -5.22 3.55
N ARG A 309 -14.86 -5.93 3.47
CA ARG A 309 -14.32 -6.69 4.60
C ARG A 309 -13.89 -5.76 5.74
N LEU A 310 -13.15 -4.70 5.42
CA LEU A 310 -12.68 -3.71 6.39
C LEU A 310 -13.86 -3.02 7.12
N ASN A 311 -14.90 -2.65 6.37
CA ASN A 311 -16.09 -2.05 6.97
C ASN A 311 -16.84 -3.02 7.91
N ARG A 312 -16.85 -4.33 7.63
CA ARG A 312 -17.43 -5.34 8.53
C ARG A 312 -16.62 -5.51 9.82
N GLU A 313 -15.28 -5.54 9.71
CA GLU A 313 -14.39 -5.63 10.86
C GLU A 313 -14.51 -4.38 11.75
N ILE A 314 -14.54 -3.18 11.17
CA ILE A 314 -14.76 -1.92 11.91
C ILE A 314 -16.12 -1.94 12.62
N ALA A 315 -17.19 -2.41 11.97
CA ALA A 315 -18.50 -2.52 12.60
C ALA A 315 -18.49 -3.51 13.77
N HIS A 316 -17.73 -4.60 13.68
CA HIS A 316 -17.56 -5.57 14.75
C HIS A 316 -16.78 -4.98 15.95
N HIS A 317 -15.69 -4.24 15.69
CA HIS A 317 -14.92 -3.57 16.74
C HIS A 317 -15.73 -2.48 17.46
N LYS A 318 -16.57 -1.73 16.73
CA LYS A 318 -17.46 -0.75 17.35
C LYS A 318 -18.50 -1.40 18.27
N ARG A 319 -19.07 -2.55 17.88
CA ARG A 319 -20.05 -3.29 18.71
C ARG A 319 -19.42 -3.89 19.95
N THR A 320 -18.23 -4.47 19.83
CA THR A 320 -17.50 -5.05 20.97
C THR A 320 -17.04 -3.97 21.94
N ALA A 321 -16.57 -2.82 21.45
CA ALA A 321 -16.23 -1.68 22.30
C ALA A 321 -17.44 -1.13 23.06
N ALA A 322 -18.60 -1.00 22.40
CA ALA A 322 -19.83 -0.55 23.05
C ALA A 322 -20.31 -1.54 24.13
N ALA A 323 -20.31 -2.84 23.83
CA ALA A 323 -20.68 -3.87 24.80
C ALA A 323 -19.72 -3.93 26.01
N LEU A 324 -18.43 -3.67 25.79
CA LEU A 324 -17.44 -3.64 26.87
C LEU A 324 -17.66 -2.45 27.81
N GLN A 325 -17.98 -1.27 27.27
CA GLN A 325 -18.28 -0.08 28.07
C GLN A 325 -19.54 -0.28 28.94
N GLU A 326 -20.58 -0.89 28.38
CA GLU A 326 -21.82 -1.19 29.10
C GLU A 326 -21.57 -2.18 30.25
N ALA A 327 -20.79 -3.25 30.01
CA ALA A 327 -20.41 -4.20 31.05
C ALA A 327 -19.56 -3.56 32.17
N GLN A 328 -18.65 -2.65 31.83
CA GLN A 328 -17.83 -1.94 32.81
C GLN A 328 -18.67 -1.03 33.73
N ALA A 329 -19.69 -0.36 33.19
CA ALA A 329 -20.57 0.49 33.98
C ALA A 329 -21.37 -0.31 35.03
N ILE A 330 -21.90 -1.46 34.64
CA ILE A 330 -22.63 -2.36 35.55
C ILE A 330 -21.72 -2.86 36.68
N LEU A 331 -20.52 -3.35 36.34
CA LEU A 331 -19.55 -3.82 37.34
C LEU A 331 -19.10 -2.72 38.30
N ALA A 332 -18.92 -1.48 37.79
CA ALA A 332 -18.55 -0.35 38.63
C ALA A 332 -19.63 -0.03 39.67
N GLN A 333 -20.91 -0.05 39.26
CA GLN A 333 -22.04 0.17 40.16
C GLN A 333 -22.12 -0.91 41.25
N GLU A 334 -22.00 -2.20 40.88
CA GLU A 334 -21.98 -3.29 41.86
C GLU A 334 -20.81 -3.16 42.85
N SER A 335 -19.63 -2.76 42.38
CA SER A 335 -18.45 -2.57 43.24
C SER A 335 -18.66 -1.45 44.26
N ALA A 336 -19.30 -0.34 43.85
CA ALA A 336 -19.57 0.79 44.73
C ALA A 336 -20.54 0.41 45.85
N GLN A 337 -21.61 -0.34 45.53
CA GLN A 337 -22.57 -0.83 46.53
C GLN A 337 -21.90 -1.76 47.55
N ARG A 338 -21.08 -2.71 47.10
CA ARG A 338 -20.36 -3.63 47.99
C ARG A 338 -19.39 -2.91 48.93
N LEU A 339 -18.72 -1.86 48.46
CA LEU A 339 -17.82 -1.06 49.29
C LEU A 339 -18.59 -0.31 50.38
N SER A 340 -19.76 0.26 50.08
CA SER A 340 -20.59 0.96 51.08
C SER A 340 -21.03 0.01 52.21
N ILE A 341 -21.51 -1.19 51.86
CA ILE A 341 -21.91 -2.22 52.83
C ILE A 341 -20.72 -2.71 53.66
N SER A 342 -19.57 -2.93 53.02
CA SER A 342 -18.35 -3.36 53.71
C SER A 342 -17.89 -2.31 54.73
N HIS A 343 -17.89 -1.03 54.34
CA HIS A 343 -17.52 0.08 55.23
C HIS A 343 -18.47 0.22 56.42
N LEU A 344 -19.78 0.04 56.21
CA LEU A 344 -20.75 0.00 57.30
C LEU A 344 -20.51 -1.19 58.23
N THR A 345 -20.23 -2.37 57.69
CA THR A 345 -20.01 -3.58 58.49
C THR A 345 -18.81 -3.42 59.43
N VAL A 346 -17.70 -2.86 58.93
CA VAL A 346 -16.50 -2.57 59.75
C VAL A 346 -16.82 -1.58 60.87
N ASN A 347 -17.53 -0.49 60.56
CA ASN A 347 -17.87 0.51 61.56
C ASN A 347 -18.80 -0.04 62.65
N LEU A 348 -19.79 -0.86 62.28
CA LEU A 348 -20.73 -1.44 63.24
C LEU A 348 -20.07 -2.52 64.13
N GLN A 349 -19.06 -3.24 63.64
CA GLN A 349 -18.30 -4.22 64.44
C GLN A 349 -17.42 -3.60 65.53
N GLN A 350 -17.05 -2.32 65.40
CA GLN A 350 -16.15 -1.64 66.35
C GLN A 350 -16.89 -1.05 67.56
N VAL A 351 -18.21 -0.95 67.50
CA VAL A 351 -19.03 -0.34 68.54
C VAL A 351 -19.27 -1.33 69.69
N ARG A 352 -19.17 -0.85 70.93
CA ARG A 352 -19.30 -1.66 72.16
C ARG A 352 -20.59 -1.45 72.94
N ASP A 353 -21.35 -0.42 72.58
CA ASP A 353 -22.57 0.02 73.26
C ASP A 353 -23.74 0.07 72.26
N ILE A 354 -24.92 -0.38 72.69
CA ILE A 354 -26.12 -0.44 71.85
C ILE A 354 -26.62 0.95 71.45
N HIS A 355 -26.40 1.97 72.28
CA HIS A 355 -26.77 3.36 71.98
C HIS A 355 -25.86 3.97 70.91
N GLU A 356 -24.55 3.74 71.03
CA GLU A 356 -23.57 4.13 70.01
C GLU A 356 -23.85 3.39 68.68
N PHE A 357 -24.21 2.10 68.76
CA PHE A 357 -24.51 1.28 67.58
C PHE A 357 -25.71 1.85 66.82
N GLY A 358 -26.80 2.12 67.53
CA GLY A 358 -28.00 2.70 66.92
C GLY A 358 -27.73 4.08 66.32
N SER A 359 -26.87 4.89 66.94
CA SER A 359 -26.50 6.22 66.43
C SER A 359 -25.67 6.15 65.15
N VAL A 360 -24.68 5.26 65.08
CA VAL A 360 -23.88 5.02 63.86
C VAL A 360 -24.75 4.45 62.74
N LEU A 361 -25.62 3.49 63.06
CA LEU A 361 -26.57 2.90 62.11
C LEU A 361 -27.49 3.98 61.52
N LEU A 362 -28.19 4.75 62.34
CA LEU A 362 -29.10 5.79 61.87
C LEU A 362 -28.38 6.88 61.07
N SER A 363 -27.17 7.26 61.45
CA SER A 363 -26.37 8.26 60.71
C SER A 363 -26.00 7.76 59.31
N HIS A 364 -25.71 6.46 59.17
CA HIS A 364 -25.45 5.88 57.87
C HIS A 364 -26.73 5.77 57.03
N LEU A 365 -27.80 5.22 57.61
CA LEU A 365 -29.11 5.11 56.96
C LEU A 365 -29.64 6.49 56.52
N ALA A 366 -29.37 7.55 57.30
CA ALA A 366 -29.77 8.90 56.96
C ALA A 366 -29.16 9.41 55.66
N ARG A 367 -27.90 9.05 55.37
CA ARG A 367 -27.22 9.45 54.13
C ARG A 367 -27.69 8.62 52.94
N GLU A 368 -27.79 7.31 53.09
CA GLU A 368 -28.16 6.40 51.99
C GLU A 368 -29.64 6.52 51.62
N LEU A 369 -30.53 6.66 52.61
CA LEU A 369 -31.98 6.70 52.40
C LEU A 369 -32.57 8.11 52.48
N SER A 370 -31.73 9.14 52.60
CA SER A 370 -32.15 10.54 52.76
C SER A 370 -33.15 10.73 53.92
N LEU A 371 -32.82 10.20 55.10
CA LEU A 371 -33.71 10.26 56.26
C LEU A 371 -33.75 11.67 56.86
N GLY A 372 -34.97 12.13 57.17
CA GLY A 372 -35.19 13.34 57.95
C GLY A 372 -35.24 13.07 59.44
N MET A 373 -35.77 11.91 59.85
CA MET A 373 -35.77 11.42 61.23
C MET A 373 -35.71 9.89 61.23
N GLY A 374 -35.23 9.29 62.32
CA GLY A 374 -35.27 7.85 62.48
C GLY A 374 -35.09 7.40 63.92
N VAL A 375 -35.59 6.23 64.26
CA VAL A 375 -35.48 5.62 65.59
C VAL A 375 -35.11 4.15 65.44
N VAL A 376 -34.24 3.67 66.33
CA VAL A 376 -33.97 2.25 66.52
C VAL A 376 -34.53 1.84 67.86
N CYS A 377 -35.42 0.84 67.86
CA CYS A 377 -35.90 0.17 69.05
C CYS A 377 -35.36 -1.26 69.09
N VAL A 378 -34.83 -1.69 70.23
CA VAL A 378 -34.34 -3.05 70.44
C VAL A 378 -35.29 -3.79 71.35
N LYS A 379 -35.52 -5.07 71.06
CA LYS A 379 -36.37 -5.91 71.89
C LYS A 379 -35.61 -6.35 73.15
N ASP A 380 -36.08 -5.92 74.31
CA ASP A 380 -35.54 -6.33 75.61
C ASP A 380 -35.88 -7.82 75.85
N PRO A 381 -34.88 -8.69 76.09
CA PRO A 381 -35.07 -10.12 76.34
C PRO A 381 -35.90 -10.43 77.59
N THR A 382 -35.92 -9.53 78.58
CA THR A 382 -36.55 -9.76 79.88
C THR A 382 -38.02 -9.34 79.92
N SER A 383 -38.35 -8.21 79.30
CA SER A 383 -39.70 -7.64 79.28
C SER A 383 -40.49 -7.97 78.01
N ASP A 384 -39.83 -8.49 76.97
CA ASP A 384 -40.36 -8.69 75.61
C ASP A 384 -40.85 -7.39 74.94
N GLN A 385 -40.52 -6.22 75.50
CA GLN A 385 -40.90 -4.90 75.00
C GLN A 385 -39.82 -4.30 74.09
N LEU A 386 -40.23 -3.43 73.17
CA LEU A 386 -39.31 -2.65 72.33
C LEU A 386 -38.88 -1.38 73.08
N VAL A 387 -37.58 -1.24 73.30
CA VAL A 387 -36.97 -0.09 73.98
C VAL A 387 -36.21 0.76 72.96
N PRO A 388 -36.46 2.07 72.85
CA PRO A 388 -35.71 2.94 71.95
C PRO A 388 -34.26 3.10 72.42
N VAL A 389 -33.30 2.74 71.57
CA VAL A 389 -31.86 2.81 71.87
C VAL A 389 -31.16 3.96 71.16
N ALA A 390 -31.69 4.45 70.03
CA ALA A 390 -31.13 5.61 69.34
C ALA A 390 -32.18 6.36 68.54
N GLN A 391 -31.96 7.67 68.37
CA GLN A 391 -32.81 8.55 67.59
C GLN A 391 -31.96 9.52 66.75
N TYR A 392 -32.38 9.74 65.51
CA TYR A 392 -31.80 10.71 64.59
C TYR A 392 -32.78 11.87 64.38
N ALA A 393 -32.30 13.10 64.63
CA ALA A 393 -33.01 14.37 64.47
C ALA A 393 -34.37 14.49 65.23
N GLY A 394 -34.46 13.90 66.43
CA GLY A 394 -35.61 14.05 67.34
C GLY A 394 -35.44 15.11 68.43
N THR A 395 -36.54 15.64 68.96
CA THR A 395 -36.53 16.62 70.08
C THR A 395 -36.73 15.92 71.42
N GLY A 396 -35.69 15.89 72.28
CA GLY A 396 -35.80 15.59 73.72
C GLY A 396 -35.06 14.32 74.17
N GLY A 397 -34.18 14.46 75.17
CA GLY A 397 -33.27 13.41 75.64
C GLY A 397 -33.94 12.25 76.39
N ALA A 398 -33.27 11.10 76.35
CA ALA A 398 -33.55 9.84 77.04
C ALA A 398 -34.95 9.26 76.78
N ALA A 399 -35.08 8.39 75.77
CA ALA A 399 -35.96 7.20 75.69
C ALA A 399 -37.46 7.25 76.12
N THR A 400 -38.01 8.35 76.62
CA THR A 400 -39.31 8.39 77.31
C THR A 400 -40.45 8.91 76.43
N ALA A 401 -40.17 9.47 75.25
CA ALA A 401 -41.21 9.92 74.33
C ALA A 401 -41.83 8.80 73.47
N PHE A 402 -41.34 7.56 73.56
CA PHE A 402 -41.98 6.36 72.97
C PHE A 402 -43.10 5.78 73.85
N GLY A 403 -43.31 6.31 75.07
CA GLY A 403 -44.26 5.76 76.05
C GLY A 403 -45.38 6.70 76.51
N GLU A 404 -45.36 7.99 76.17
CA GLU A 404 -46.38 8.97 76.65
C GLU A 404 -47.46 9.32 75.62
N ALA A 405 -47.39 8.80 74.40
CA ALA A 405 -48.54 8.74 73.51
C ALA A 405 -49.30 7.44 73.82
N GLU A 406 -50.43 7.57 74.51
CA GLU A 406 -51.39 6.54 74.88
C GLU A 406 -51.26 5.22 74.10
N ALA A 407 -51.10 4.13 74.86
CA ALA A 407 -51.30 2.75 74.42
C ALA A 407 -52.71 2.57 73.81
N HIS A 408 -52.87 2.96 72.55
CA HIS A 408 -53.99 2.59 71.72
C HIS A 408 -53.61 1.31 71.00
N LEU A 409 -54.23 0.21 71.42
CA LEU A 409 -54.36 -1.02 70.63
C LEU A 409 -54.53 -0.67 69.14
N GLY A 410 -53.52 -0.96 68.32
CA GLY A 410 -53.54 -0.72 66.87
C GLY A 410 -52.48 0.23 66.32
N SER A 411 -51.40 0.54 67.05
CA SER A 411 -50.30 1.35 66.50
C SER A 411 -49.59 0.64 65.33
N LEU A 412 -48.99 1.40 64.40
CA LEU A 412 -48.21 0.80 63.29
C LEU A 412 -47.02 -0.01 63.81
N VAL A 413 -46.44 0.40 64.94
CA VAL A 413 -45.36 -0.30 65.65
C VAL A 413 -45.85 -1.66 66.16
N GLU A 414 -47.00 -1.72 66.82
CA GLU A 414 -47.62 -2.97 67.28
C GLU A 414 -47.94 -3.90 66.12
N ARG A 415 -48.53 -3.36 65.04
CA ARG A 415 -48.84 -4.14 63.84
C ARG A 415 -47.58 -4.72 63.22
N CYS A 416 -46.54 -3.91 63.03
CA CYS A 416 -45.25 -4.34 62.47
C CYS A 416 -44.60 -5.41 63.34
N THR A 417 -44.67 -5.25 64.66
CA THR A 417 -44.14 -6.20 65.65
C THR A 417 -44.89 -7.53 65.62
N ALA A 418 -46.23 -7.48 65.52
CA ALA A 418 -47.09 -8.66 65.53
C ALA A 418 -47.03 -9.47 64.22
N THR A 419 -46.99 -8.80 63.07
CA THR A 419 -46.92 -9.48 61.76
C THR A 419 -45.49 -9.80 61.35
N GLY A 420 -44.51 -9.03 61.83
CA GLY A 420 -43.14 -9.05 61.33
C GLY A 420 -43.03 -8.62 59.86
N GLU A 421 -44.03 -7.95 59.32
CA GLU A 421 -44.02 -7.43 57.95
C GLU A 421 -43.51 -5.99 57.93
N ILE A 422 -42.79 -5.64 56.86
CA ILE A 422 -42.37 -4.26 56.62
C ILE A 422 -43.62 -3.43 56.33
N ILE A 423 -43.78 -2.31 57.03
CA ILE A 423 -44.86 -1.37 56.78
C ILE A 423 -44.28 -0.13 56.11
N VAL A 424 -44.82 0.23 54.95
CA VAL A 424 -44.48 1.46 54.22
C VAL A 424 -45.72 2.34 54.18
N VAL A 425 -45.57 3.60 54.60
CA VAL A 425 -46.60 4.63 54.54
C VAL A 425 -46.09 5.75 53.66
N ASP A 426 -46.53 5.76 52.41
CA ASP A 426 -46.20 6.81 51.46
C ASP A 426 -47.10 8.03 51.65
N ALA A 427 -46.51 9.22 51.55
CA ALA A 427 -47.19 10.51 51.69
C ALA A 427 -48.13 10.62 52.92
N PRO A 428 -47.62 10.43 54.15
CA PRO A 428 -48.44 10.53 55.36
C PRO A 428 -49.09 11.91 55.51
N GLU A 429 -50.31 11.95 56.05
CA GLU A 429 -51.10 13.18 56.14
C GLU A 429 -50.39 14.29 56.95
N ARG A 430 -50.48 15.53 56.46
CA ARG A 430 -49.69 16.70 56.93
C ARG A 430 -49.86 17.10 58.40
N ARG A 431 -50.84 16.55 59.12
CA ARG A 431 -51.27 17.04 60.46
C ARG A 431 -50.64 16.32 61.66
N HIS A 432 -50.10 15.11 61.51
CA HIS A 432 -49.77 14.28 62.67
C HIS A 432 -48.27 14.17 62.98
N PHE A 433 -47.38 14.35 62.00
CA PHE A 433 -45.93 14.20 62.19
C PHE A 433 -45.13 15.16 61.29
N ARG A 434 -44.09 15.81 61.82
CA ARG A 434 -43.28 16.80 61.09
C ARG A 434 -41.79 16.69 61.42
N ILE A 435 -40.97 16.63 60.38
CA ILE A 435 -39.52 16.80 60.47
C ILE A 435 -39.22 18.28 60.66
N ARG A 436 -38.48 18.61 61.72
CA ARG A 436 -38.16 19.99 62.09
C ARG A 436 -36.74 20.36 61.66
N SER A 437 -36.58 21.57 61.14
CA SER A 437 -35.28 22.20 60.89
C SER A 437 -35.28 23.61 61.44
N GLY A 438 -34.09 24.21 61.63
CA GLY A 438 -33.98 25.63 62.00
C GLY A 438 -34.60 26.59 60.97
N LEU A 439 -34.91 26.11 59.76
CA LEU A 439 -35.50 26.88 58.66
C LEU A 439 -37.02 26.64 58.49
N GLY A 440 -37.61 25.72 59.24
CA GLY A 440 -39.02 25.36 59.12
C GLY A 440 -39.28 23.85 59.23
N ASN A 441 -40.54 23.46 59.00
CA ASN A 441 -41.00 22.09 59.23
C ASN A 441 -41.55 21.47 57.93
N CYS A 442 -41.12 20.26 57.57
CA CYS A 442 -41.64 19.50 56.44
C CYS A 442 -42.32 18.18 56.88
N SER A 443 -43.19 17.64 56.04
CA SER A 443 -43.76 16.30 56.21
C SER A 443 -42.85 15.28 55.49
N PRO A 444 -42.63 14.08 56.04
CA PRO A 444 -41.87 13.04 55.35
C PRO A 444 -42.58 12.61 54.07
N ALA A 445 -41.80 12.20 53.07
CA ALA A 445 -42.33 11.64 51.83
C ALA A 445 -42.74 10.16 52.01
N SER A 446 -42.06 9.44 52.89
CA SER A 446 -42.39 8.06 53.25
C SER A 446 -41.97 7.77 54.69
N ILE A 447 -42.77 6.95 55.40
CA ILE A 447 -42.43 6.40 56.71
C ILE A 447 -42.34 4.89 56.57
N VAL A 448 -41.21 4.30 56.98
CA VAL A 448 -40.97 2.87 56.93
C VAL A 448 -40.74 2.32 58.33
N LEU A 449 -41.55 1.33 58.71
CA LEU A 449 -41.33 0.50 59.88
C LEU A 449 -40.74 -0.81 59.41
N TYR A 450 -39.46 -1.01 59.70
CA TYR A 450 -38.69 -2.14 59.25
C TYR A 450 -38.38 -3.08 60.43
N PRO A 451 -39.01 -4.26 60.49
CA PRO A 451 -38.72 -5.25 61.52
C PRO A 451 -37.38 -5.94 61.20
N VAL A 452 -36.43 -5.90 62.13
CA VAL A 452 -35.15 -6.58 62.01
C VAL A 452 -35.25 -7.93 62.69
N LYS A 453 -35.04 -9.01 61.92
CA LYS A 453 -35.10 -10.38 62.45
C LYS A 453 -33.71 -11.00 62.54
N HIS A 454 -33.51 -11.79 63.59
CA HIS A 454 -32.36 -12.69 63.70
C HIS A 454 -32.86 -14.11 63.96
N LYS A 455 -32.48 -15.07 63.11
CA LYS A 455 -32.97 -16.46 63.14
C LYS A 455 -34.51 -16.55 63.19
N GLY A 456 -35.19 -15.68 62.44
CA GLY A 456 -36.65 -15.63 62.35
C GLY A 456 -37.37 -14.94 63.51
N GLN A 457 -36.66 -14.51 64.55
CA GLN A 457 -37.22 -13.77 65.68
C GLN A 457 -36.95 -12.28 65.54
N LEU A 458 -37.96 -11.44 65.83
CA LEU A 458 -37.79 -9.99 65.89
C LEU A 458 -36.81 -9.62 67.03
N VAL A 459 -35.75 -8.89 66.69
CA VAL A 459 -34.75 -8.42 67.66
C VAL A 459 -34.67 -6.90 67.75
N ALA A 460 -35.08 -6.19 66.70
CA ALA A 460 -35.16 -4.74 66.68
C ALA A 460 -36.21 -4.26 65.68
N LEU A 461 -36.63 -3.01 65.83
CA LEU A 461 -37.51 -2.29 64.91
C LEU A 461 -36.83 -0.98 64.52
N LEU A 462 -36.76 -0.69 63.22
CA LEU A 462 -36.35 0.61 62.71
C LEU A 462 -37.60 1.38 62.28
N GLU A 463 -37.77 2.59 62.77
CA GLU A 463 -38.81 3.50 62.30
C GLU A 463 -38.14 4.69 61.61
N LEU A 464 -38.32 4.81 60.31
CA LEU A 464 -37.55 5.70 59.44
C LEU A 464 -38.48 6.65 58.71
N ALA A 465 -38.26 7.96 58.86
CA ALA A 465 -39.01 8.99 58.15
C ALA A 465 -38.11 9.65 57.09
N ALA A 466 -38.37 9.34 55.82
CA ALA A 466 -37.54 9.75 54.70
C ALA A 466 -38.03 11.05 54.04
N LEU A 467 -37.09 11.87 53.56
CA LEU A 467 -37.37 13.10 52.79
C LEU A 467 -37.78 12.81 51.33
N LYS A 468 -37.52 11.58 50.85
CA LYS A 468 -37.91 11.05 49.54
C LYS A 468 -38.60 9.69 49.74
N THR A 469 -39.36 9.22 48.75
CA THR A 469 -39.90 7.86 48.74
C THR A 469 -38.74 6.85 48.74
N ILE A 470 -38.80 5.84 49.61
CA ILE A 470 -37.81 4.77 49.64
C ILE A 470 -38.17 3.80 48.50
N ASP A 471 -37.29 3.71 47.50
CA ASP A 471 -37.48 2.87 46.30
C ASP A 471 -36.98 1.43 46.52
N ASP A 472 -37.10 0.60 45.48
CA ASP A 472 -36.68 -0.81 45.53
C ASP A 472 -35.19 -0.98 45.87
N ALA A 473 -34.33 -0.02 45.47
CA ALA A 473 -32.92 -0.04 45.80
C ALA A 473 -32.72 0.22 47.31
N GLY A 474 -33.38 1.22 47.87
CA GLY A 474 -33.38 1.49 49.31
C GLY A 474 -33.92 0.32 50.15
N MET A 475 -35.00 -0.32 49.69
CA MET A 475 -35.55 -1.52 50.35
C MET A 475 -34.64 -2.75 50.25
N THR A 476 -33.90 -2.90 49.15
CA THR A 476 -32.90 -3.96 48.99
C THR A 476 -31.70 -3.73 49.90
N PHE A 477 -31.23 -2.49 50.01
CA PHE A 477 -30.18 -2.11 50.96
C PHE A 477 -30.56 -2.44 52.42
N LEU A 478 -31.78 -2.11 52.86
CA LEU A 478 -32.27 -2.47 54.20
C LEU A 478 -32.27 -4.00 54.43
N ARG A 479 -32.69 -4.79 53.42
CA ARG A 479 -32.64 -6.26 53.47
C ARG A 479 -31.22 -6.82 53.55
N GLU A 480 -30.27 -6.21 52.84
CA GLU A 480 -28.86 -6.61 52.91
C GLU A 480 -28.24 -6.29 54.28
N LEU A 481 -28.70 -5.23 54.95
CA LEU A 481 -28.24 -4.85 56.29
C LEU A 481 -28.89 -5.64 57.43
N GLU A 482 -30.09 -6.19 57.23
CA GLU A 482 -30.85 -6.89 58.27
C GLU A 482 -30.02 -7.95 59.03
N PRO A 483 -29.26 -8.85 58.39
CA PRO A 483 -28.47 -9.86 59.11
C PRO A 483 -27.35 -9.25 59.97
N ILE A 484 -26.75 -8.16 59.50
CA ILE A 484 -25.67 -7.45 60.20
C ILE A 484 -26.23 -6.77 61.45
N ILE A 485 -27.36 -6.06 61.29
CA ILE A 485 -28.04 -5.39 62.40
C ILE A 485 -28.52 -6.43 63.41
N GLY A 486 -29.18 -7.49 62.96
CA GLY A 486 -29.71 -8.54 63.83
C GLY A 486 -28.63 -9.29 64.61
N PHE A 487 -27.45 -9.52 64.01
CA PHE A 487 -26.30 -10.11 64.71
C PHE A 487 -25.72 -9.16 65.74
N ALA A 488 -25.51 -7.88 65.38
CA ALA A 488 -24.92 -6.89 66.28
C ALA A 488 -25.80 -6.63 67.51
N VAL A 489 -27.12 -6.47 67.31
CA VAL A 489 -28.08 -6.28 68.41
C VAL A 489 -28.05 -7.43 69.41
N ARG A 490 -27.96 -8.69 68.93
CA ARG A 490 -27.81 -9.86 69.81
C ARG A 490 -26.45 -9.87 70.50
N GLY A 491 -25.36 -9.58 69.78
CA GLY A 491 -23.99 -9.62 70.29
C GLY A 491 -23.73 -8.65 71.43
N VAL A 492 -24.27 -7.43 71.36
CA VAL A 492 -24.12 -6.42 72.41
C VAL A 492 -24.90 -6.79 73.68
N HIS A 493 -26.11 -7.35 73.56
CA HIS A 493 -26.89 -7.83 74.70
C HIS A 493 -26.18 -8.96 75.48
N PHE A 494 -25.51 -9.90 74.80
CA PHE A 494 -24.74 -10.95 75.46
C PHE A 494 -23.53 -10.43 76.25
N ALA A 495 -22.97 -9.27 75.88
CA ALA A 495 -21.84 -8.67 76.57
C ALA A 495 -22.24 -7.95 77.87
N GLU A 496 -23.44 -7.37 77.92
CA GLU A 496 -23.99 -6.73 79.13
C GLU A 496 -24.44 -7.77 80.17
N ASP A 497 -25.06 -8.87 79.75
CA ASP A 497 -25.49 -9.97 80.65
C ASP A 497 -24.31 -10.75 81.27
N SER A 498 -23.10 -10.65 80.71
CA SER A 498 -21.90 -11.37 81.18
C SER A 498 -21.11 -10.61 82.27
N ILE A 499 -21.56 -9.41 82.68
CA ILE A 499 -20.85 -8.53 83.64
C ILE A 499 -21.59 -8.43 85.00
N CYS A 500 -22.76 -9.07 85.18
CA CYS A 500 -23.46 -9.14 86.47
C CYS A 500 -23.27 -10.48 87.21
#